data_AF-A0A7V5U0Q9-F1
#
_entry.id   AF-A0A7V5U0Q9-F1
#
_cell.length_a   1.000
_cell.length_b   1.000
_cell.length_c   1.000
_cell.angle_alpha   90.00
_cell.angle_beta   90.00
_cell.angle_gamma   90.00
#
_symmetry.space_group_name_H-M   'P 1'
#
loop_
_entity.id
_entity.type
_entity.pdbx_description
1 polymer ?
#
loop_
_entity_poly.entity_id
_entity_poly.type
_entity_poly.pdbx_seq_one_letter_code
_entity_poly.pdbx_strand_id
1 'polypeptide(L)'
;MPLSTAEKDKILAVYNAGPKMLAYLESIGIESLAELAQHDASQLRFMINAELGKPHINALGERVLADIVRMARKTLTPAATNNN
;
A
#
# COMPACT_ATOMS: atom_id res chain seq x y z
N MET A 1 7.52 10.98 -7.89
CA MET A 1 6.53 10.78 -8.95
C MET A 1 5.32 10.08 -8.36
N PRO A 2 4.08 10.49 -8.67
CA PRO A 2 2.91 9.79 -8.16
C PRO A 2 2.86 8.35 -8.68
N LEU A 3 2.21 7.45 -7.93
CA LEU A 3 1.93 6.07 -8.34
C LEU A 3 1.40 6.03 -9.77
N SER A 4 1.93 5.14 -10.60
CA SER A 4 1.45 4.96 -11.97
C SER A 4 0.04 4.35 -11.99
N THR A 5 -0.73 4.55 -13.07
CA THR A 5 -2.09 3.97 -13.19
C THR A 5 -2.09 2.46 -12.95
N ALA A 6 -1.11 1.74 -13.50
CA ALA A 6 -0.99 0.29 -13.30
C ALA A 6 -0.72 -0.11 -11.84
N GLU A 7 0.02 0.69 -11.08
CA GLU A 7 0.24 0.45 -9.65
C GLU A 7 -1.01 0.79 -8.83
N LYS A 8 -1.72 1.87 -9.18
CA LYS A 8 -3.01 2.22 -8.57
C LYS A 8 -4.03 1.10 -8.77
N ASP A 9 -4.13 0.54 -9.98
CA ASP A 9 -5.04 -0.56 -10.29
C ASP A 9 -4.72 -1.82 -9.46
N LYS A 10 -3.43 -2.13 -9.26
CA LYS A 10 -3.01 -3.24 -8.39
C LYS A 10 -3.39 -3.01 -6.93
N ILE A 11 -3.28 -1.78 -6.43
CA ILE A 11 -3.71 -1.42 -5.08
C ILE A 11 -5.23 -1.56 -4.94
N LEU A 12 -5.99 -1.05 -5.91
CA LEU A 12 -7.46 -1.13 -5.91
C LEU A 12 -8.00 -2.55 -6.11
N ALA A 13 -7.19 -3.46 -6.67
CA ALA A 13 -7.52 -4.88 -6.75
C ALA A 13 -7.40 -5.61 -5.40
N VAL A 14 -6.78 -4.99 -4.37
CA VAL A 14 -6.71 -5.58 -3.04
C VAL A 14 -8.09 -5.52 -2.38
N TYR A 15 -8.52 -6.64 -1.79
CA TYR A 15 -9.80 -6.72 -1.11
C TYR A 15 -9.92 -5.65 -0.02
N ASN A 16 -11.03 -4.91 -0.01
CA ASN A 16 -11.31 -3.75 0.86
C ASN A 16 -10.37 -2.53 0.68
N ALA A 17 -9.50 -2.50 -0.33
CA ALA A 17 -8.77 -1.30 -0.71
C ALA A 17 -9.61 -0.45 -1.67
N GLY A 18 -10.19 0.62 -1.15
CA GLY A 18 -10.95 1.59 -1.96
C GLY A 18 -10.12 2.81 -2.38
N PRO A 19 -10.70 3.70 -3.21
CA PRO A 19 -10.05 4.96 -3.63
C PRO A 19 -9.56 5.83 -2.47
N LYS A 20 -10.25 5.76 -1.32
CA LYS A 20 -9.84 6.46 -0.11
C LYS A 20 -8.54 5.94 0.47
N MET A 21 -8.33 4.62 0.43
CA MET A 21 -7.07 4.02 0.91
C MET A 21 -5.91 4.43 0.01
N LEU A 22 -6.14 4.48 -1.31
CA LEU A 22 -5.16 4.98 -2.27
C LEU A 22 -4.82 6.45 -2.00
N ALA A 23 -5.82 7.30 -1.79
CA ALA A 23 -5.61 8.72 -1.47
C ALA A 23 -4.80 8.92 -0.17
N TYR A 24 -4.98 8.05 0.82
CA TYR A 24 -4.16 8.09 2.05
C TYR A 24 -2.70 7.71 1.82
N LEU A 25 -2.43 6.73 0.95
CA LEU A 25 -1.07 6.37 0.59
C LEU A 25 -0.39 7.51 -0.17
N GLU A 26 -1.10 8.15 -1.10
CA GLU A 26 -0.60 9.31 -1.83
C GLU A 26 -0.37 10.52 -0.90
N SER A 27 -1.24 10.75 0.08
CA SER A 27 -1.11 11.91 0.98
C SER A 27 0.10 11.81 1.91
N ILE A 28 0.50 10.59 2.30
CA ILE A 28 1.73 10.38 3.09
C ILE A 28 2.99 10.31 2.22
N GLY A 29 2.88 10.55 0.92
CA GLY A 29 3.99 10.62 0.00
C GLY A 29 4.46 9.28 -0.57
N ILE A 30 3.66 8.21 -0.51
CA ILE A 30 4.03 6.96 -1.20
C ILE A 30 3.91 7.14 -2.71
N GLU A 31 5.04 6.95 -3.38
CA GLU A 31 5.22 7.25 -4.80
C GLU A 31 5.37 6.00 -5.67
N SER A 32 5.66 4.84 -5.09
CA SER A 32 5.87 3.60 -5.84
C SER A 32 5.51 2.34 -5.03
N LEU A 33 5.29 1.22 -5.73
CA LEU A 33 5.18 -0.09 -5.05
C LEU A 33 6.49 -0.47 -4.34
N ALA A 34 7.64 -0.06 -4.87
CA ALA A 34 8.95 -0.34 -4.29
C ALA A 34 9.10 0.28 -2.90
N GLU A 35 8.68 1.53 -2.76
CA GLU A 35 8.61 2.23 -1.49
C GLU A 35 7.58 1.58 -0.56
N LEU A 36 6.36 1.36 -1.05
CA LEU A 36 5.28 0.71 -0.31
C LEU A 36 5.73 -0.64 0.31
N ALA A 37 6.53 -1.42 -0.42
CA ALA A 37 7.02 -2.72 0.02
C ALA A 37 8.05 -2.65 1.17
N GLN A 38 8.72 -1.51 1.35
CA GLN A 38 9.69 -1.28 2.43
C GLN A 38 9.01 -0.93 3.76
N HIS A 39 7.74 -0.53 3.73
CA HIS A 39 6.98 -0.21 4.93
C HIS A 39 6.25 -1.43 5.49
N ASP A 40 5.95 -1.37 6.78
CA ASP A 40 4.98 -2.26 7.43
C ASP A 40 3.64 -1.54 7.66
N ALA A 41 2.57 -2.33 7.78
CA ALA A 41 1.20 -1.81 7.91
C ALA A 41 1.01 -0.87 9.11
N SER A 42 1.66 -1.17 10.23
CA SER A 42 1.60 -0.35 11.44
C SER A 42 2.28 1.01 11.25
N GLN A 43 3.37 1.06 10.48
CA GLN A 43 4.07 2.30 10.12
C GLN A 43 3.19 3.15 9.20
N LEU A 44 2.63 2.56 8.14
CA LEU A 44 1.72 3.26 7.23
C LEU A 44 0.50 3.78 7.98
N ARG A 45 -0.09 2.98 8.88
CA ARG A 45 -1.18 3.41 9.76
C ARG A 45 -0.78 4.62 10.60
N PHE A 46 0.40 4.60 11.20
CA PHE A 46 0.90 5.71 12.00
C PHE A 46 1.06 6.98 11.16
N MET A 47 1.71 6.89 10.00
CA MET A 47 1.92 8.01 9.08
C MET A 47 0.59 8.62 8.61
N ILE A 48 -0.38 7.78 8.21
CA ILE A 48 -1.71 8.25 7.77
C ILE A 48 -2.45 8.95 8.92
N ASN A 49 -2.43 8.38 10.12
CA ASN A 49 -3.09 9.00 11.27
C ASN A 49 -2.43 10.32 11.69
N ALA A 50 -1.10 10.42 11.57
CA ALA A 50 -0.35 11.64 11.84
C ALA A 50 -0.73 12.74 10.82
N GLU A 51 -0.75 12.40 9.53
CA GLU A 51 -1.15 13.31 8.44
C GLU A 51 -2.59 13.81 8.62
N LEU A 52 -3.50 12.94 9.04
CA LEU A 52 -4.90 13.29 9.27
C LEU A 52 -5.17 13.97 10.62
N GLY A 53 -4.15 14.06 11.49
CA GLY A 53 -4.25 14.64 12.84
C GLY A 53 -5.16 13.88 13.81
N LYS A 54 -5.60 12.66 13.48
CA LYS A 54 -6.47 11.82 14.32
C LYS A 54 -6.40 10.34 13.94
N PRO A 55 -6.78 9.42 14.85
CA PRO A 55 -6.83 7.99 14.56
C PRO A 55 -7.96 7.67 13.56
N HIS A 56 -7.63 7.65 12.26
CA HIS A 56 -8.59 7.36 11.19
C HIS A 56 -8.55 5.89 10.76
N ILE A 57 -7.37 5.28 10.81
CA ILE A 57 -7.15 3.87 10.45
C ILE A 57 -7.34 2.97 11.68
N ASN A 58 -8.37 2.13 11.61
CA ASN A 58 -8.68 1.10 12.58
C ASN A 58 -7.98 -0.24 12.24
N ALA A 59 -8.23 -1.29 13.02
CA ALA A 59 -7.63 -2.61 12.83
C ALA A 59 -7.94 -3.23 11.45
N LEU A 60 -9.13 -2.99 10.89
CA LEU A 60 -9.46 -3.43 9.53
C LEU A 60 -8.61 -2.69 8.50
N GLY A 61 -8.50 -1.37 8.62
CA GLY A 61 -7.65 -0.57 7.73
C GLY A 61 -6.18 -0.97 7.81
N GLU A 62 -5.67 -1.29 9.00
CA GLU A 62 -4.31 -1.82 9.16
C GLU A 62 -4.12 -3.17 8.46
N ARG A 63 -5.12 -4.06 8.54
CA ARG A 63 -5.09 -5.32 7.80
C ARG A 63 -5.07 -5.11 6.29
N VAL A 64 -5.88 -4.16 5.78
CA VAL A 64 -5.87 -3.79 4.36
C VAL A 64 -4.50 -3.25 3.94
N LEU A 65 -3.87 -2.39 4.76
CA LEU A 65 -2.50 -1.93 4.52
C LEU A 65 -1.50 -3.09 4.49
N ALA A 66 -1.62 -4.07 5.37
CA ALA A 66 -0.77 -5.26 5.36
C ALA A 66 -0.95 -6.09 4.07
N ASP A 67 -2.18 -6.21 3.57
CA ASP A 67 -2.47 -6.92 2.33
C ASP A 67 -1.92 -6.17 1.11
N ILE A 68 -1.99 -4.84 1.11
CA ILE A 68 -1.40 -3.96 0.09
C ILE A 68 0.13 -4.09 0.08
N VAL A 69 0.80 -4.02 1.24
CA VAL A 69 2.25 -4.22 1.36
C VAL A 69 2.65 -5.62 0.85
N ARG A 70 1.89 -6.66 1.22
CA ARG A 70 2.15 -8.03 0.75
C ARG A 70 2.01 -8.14 -0.76
N MET A 71 1.00 -7.50 -1.35
CA MET A 71 0.82 -7.43 -2.80
C MET A 71 2.00 -6.73 -3.47
N ALA A 72 2.47 -5.61 -2.93
CA ALA A 72 3.62 -4.88 -3.45
C ALA A 72 4.88 -5.73 -3.43
N ARG A 73 5.19 -6.37 -2.28
CA ARG A 73 6.32 -7.30 -2.14
C ARG A 73 6.26 -8.45 -3.16
N LYS A 74 5.09 -9.06 -3.35
CA LYS A 74 4.88 -10.11 -4.36
C LYS A 74 5.07 -9.64 -5.80
N THR A 75 4.68 -8.40 -6.08
CA THR A 75 4.78 -7.81 -7.42
C THR A 75 6.23 -7.49 -7.78
N LEU A 76 7.03 -7.08 -6.80
CA LEU A 76 8.42 -6.67 -6.99
C LEU A 76 9.41 -7.82 -6.90
N THR A 77 9.05 -8.89 -6.21
CA THR A 77 9.83 -10.13 -6.24
C THR A 77 9.47 -10.82 -7.55
N PRO A 78 10.35 -10.82 -8.58
CA PRO A 78 10.08 -11.62 -9.76
C PRO A 78 10.03 -13.06 -9.25
N ALA A 79 8.97 -13.79 -9.59
CA ALA A 79 8.97 -15.23 -9.46
C ALA A 79 10.30 -15.73 -10.04
N ALA A 80 11.06 -16.47 -9.23
CA ALA A 80 12.27 -17.12 -9.66
C ALA A 80 12.03 -17.74 -11.03
N THR A 81 12.94 -17.43 -11.96
CA THR A 81 13.08 -18.02 -13.29
C THR A 81 12.79 -19.52 -13.25
N ASN A 82 11.56 -19.93 -13.59
CA ASN A 82 11.26 -21.31 -13.94
C ASN A 82 11.62 -21.50 -15.41
N ASN A 83 12.91 -21.72 -15.65
CA ASN A 83 13.36 -22.45 -16.82
C ASN A 83 13.34 -23.94 -16.46
N ASN A 84 12.32 -24.66 -16.91
CA ASN A 84 12.45 -26.08 -17.26
C ASN A 84 11.35 -26.49 -18.25
#